data_AF-A0A840VGL1-F1
#
_entry.id   AF-A0A840VGL1-F1
#
_cell.length_a   1.000
_cell.length_b   1.000
_cell.length_c   1.000
_cell.angle_alpha   90.00
_cell.angle_beta   90.00
_cell.angle_gamma   90.00
#
_symmetry.space_group_name_H-M   'P 1'
#
loop_
_entity.id
_entity.type
_entity.pdbx_description
1 polymer ?
#
loop_
_entity_poly.entity_id
_entity_poly.type
_entity_poly.pdbx_seq_one_letter_code
_entity_poly.pdbx_strand_id
1 'polypeptide(L)'
;MAASCSPGWSEYAASPRYPNAGQHPGGYWRTEHDLHRDIAAALSFPDYYGRNLDALNDCMRDVVSQDYGWAPSTTGLALVFTDYDAFAAHCSRAAQVVLDIMADHSRSAALFGRRLMCLVQSNDPHIRFAPVGATPVLWNDAEWLDSKRSPNSSAAPENP
;
A
#
# COMPACT_ATOMS: atom_id res chain seq x y z
N MET A 1 6.71 15.30 17.95
CA MET A 1 5.76 16.43 18.03
C MET A 1 5.12 16.58 16.67
N ALA A 2 3.89 16.11 16.47
CA ALA A 2 3.13 16.37 15.26
C ALA A 2 2.23 17.58 15.52
N ALA A 3 2.43 18.64 14.72
CA ALA A 3 1.66 19.86 14.76
C ALA A 3 0.28 19.66 14.10
N SER A 4 -0.69 20.39 14.64
CA SER A 4 -2.12 20.35 14.37
C SER A 4 -2.58 21.11 13.12
N CYS A 5 -3.74 20.69 12.60
CA CYS A 5 -4.75 21.45 11.83
C CYS A 5 -4.45 21.88 10.38
N SER A 6 -4.88 21.03 9.46
CA SER A 6 -5.52 21.35 8.16
C SER A 6 -6.56 20.23 7.92
N PRO A 7 -7.54 20.30 6.98
CA PRO A 7 -8.35 19.14 6.63
C PRO A 7 -7.49 18.15 5.80
N GLY A 8 -6.32 17.84 6.34
CA GLY A 8 -5.28 17.01 5.77
C GLY A 8 -5.77 15.58 5.70
N TRP A 9 -5.30 14.89 4.68
CA TRP A 9 -5.47 13.46 4.54
C TRP A 9 -5.09 12.76 5.84
N SER A 10 -5.85 11.74 6.23
CA SER A 10 -5.35 10.78 7.20
C SER A 10 -4.33 9.92 6.46
N GLU A 11 -3.05 10.20 6.69
CA GLU A 11 -1.98 9.40 6.12
C GLU A 11 -1.61 8.30 7.11
N TYR A 12 -1.83 7.05 6.69
CA TYR A 12 -1.36 5.88 7.41
C TYR A 12 -0.36 5.16 6.52
N ALA A 13 0.92 5.27 6.87
CA ALA A 13 1.96 4.48 6.26
C ALA A 13 2.03 3.13 6.97
N ALA A 14 1.50 2.08 6.33
CA ALA A 14 1.87 0.72 6.68
C ALA A 14 3.27 0.49 6.10
N SER A 15 4.29 0.93 6.86
CA SER A 15 5.68 0.87 6.46
C SER A 15 6.45 -0.09 7.35
N PRO A 16 7.24 -1.01 6.78
CA PRO A 16 8.22 -1.79 7.52
C PRO A 16 9.31 -0.94 8.22
N ARG A 17 9.44 0.35 7.85
CA ARG A 17 10.54 1.23 8.29
C ARG A 17 10.19 2.20 9.41
N TYR A 18 8.96 2.24 9.93
CA TYR A 18 8.61 3.17 11.02
C TYR A 18 8.07 2.47 12.29
N PRO A 19 8.54 2.87 13.49
CA PRO A 19 8.44 2.04 14.68
C PRO A 19 7.22 2.42 15.53
N ASN A 20 6.24 1.52 15.66
CA ASN A 20 5.42 1.44 16.86
C ASN A 20 5.08 -0.04 17.12
N ALA A 21 5.56 -0.53 18.27
CA ALA A 21 5.41 -1.88 18.84
C ALA A 21 6.20 -3.03 18.16
N GLY A 22 7.41 -3.31 18.69
CA GLY A 22 8.05 -4.63 18.60
C GLY A 22 8.98 -4.86 17.40
N GLN A 23 10.28 -4.61 17.59
CA GLN A 23 11.32 -4.78 16.59
C GLN A 23 11.61 -6.26 16.23
N HIS A 24 11.71 -6.54 14.92
CA HIS A 24 12.61 -7.54 14.35
C HIS A 24 13.60 -6.86 13.38
N PRO A 25 14.91 -7.19 13.41
CA PRO A 25 15.92 -6.63 12.52
C PRO A 25 15.80 -7.28 11.13
N GLY A 26 14.87 -6.77 10.33
CA GLY A 26 14.58 -7.24 8.99
C GLY A 26 13.36 -6.49 8.47
N GLY A 27 13.53 -5.18 8.25
CA GLY A 27 12.43 -4.23 8.04
C GLY A 27 11.77 -4.29 6.67
N TYR A 28 11.24 -5.46 6.29
CA TYR A 28 10.38 -5.67 5.13
C TYR A 28 9.38 -6.80 5.41
N TRP A 29 8.20 -6.79 4.81
CA TRP A 29 7.26 -7.90 4.93
C TRP A 29 7.77 -9.12 4.15
N ARG A 30 8.03 -10.23 4.85
CA ARG A 30 8.48 -11.49 4.22
C ARG A 30 7.39 -12.55 4.22
N THR A 31 6.35 -12.34 5.00
CA THR A 31 5.20 -13.22 5.15
C THR A 31 3.92 -12.41 5.10
N GLU A 32 2.79 -13.06 4.79
CA GLU A 32 1.46 -12.45 4.91
C GLU A 32 1.19 -11.98 6.34
N HIS A 33 1.70 -12.70 7.34
CA HIS A 33 1.55 -12.34 8.76
C HIS A 33 2.20 -10.99 9.09
N ASP A 34 3.37 -10.68 8.54
CA ASP A 34 4.04 -9.39 8.74
C ASP A 34 3.18 -8.23 8.20
N LEU A 35 2.65 -8.38 6.98
CA LEU A 35 1.71 -7.42 6.38
C LEU A 35 0.47 -7.26 7.27
N HIS A 36 -0.17 -8.37 7.65
CA HIS A 36 -1.41 -8.36 8.42
C HIS A 36 -1.22 -7.71 9.79
N ARG A 37 -0.08 -7.93 10.45
CA ARG A 37 0.27 -7.26 11.71
C ARG A 37 0.34 -5.75 11.52
N ASP A 38 1.09 -5.29 10.53
CA ASP A 38 1.39 -3.86 10.36
C ASP A 38 0.18 -3.08 9.82
N ILE A 39 -0.60 -3.67 8.90
CA ILE A 39 -1.82 -3.03 8.39
C ILE A 39 -2.91 -2.96 9.46
N ALA A 40 -3.05 -4.00 10.29
CA ALA A 40 -4.00 -4.00 11.40
C ALA A 40 -3.67 -2.91 12.42
N ALA A 41 -2.38 -2.75 12.74
CA ALA A 41 -1.92 -1.69 13.63
C ALA A 41 -2.14 -0.30 13.01
N ALA A 42 -1.83 -0.12 11.72
CA ALA A 42 -1.98 1.16 11.03
C ALA A 42 -3.45 1.61 10.94
N LEU A 43 -4.36 0.69 10.65
CA LEU A 43 -5.79 0.99 10.46
C LEU A 43 -6.62 0.78 11.73
N SER A 44 -5.99 0.48 12.87
CA SER A 44 -6.67 0.20 14.14
C SER A 44 -7.74 -0.89 14.01
N PHE A 45 -7.40 -2.00 13.33
CA PHE A 45 -8.30 -3.14 13.19
C PHE A 45 -8.66 -3.74 14.55
N PRO A 46 -9.84 -4.35 14.70
CA PRO A 46 -10.29 -4.94 15.94
C PRO A 46 -9.47 -6.17 16.35
N ASP A 47 -9.46 -6.50 17.65
CA ASP A 47 -8.69 -7.62 18.21
C ASP A 47 -9.07 -9.00 17.63
N TYR A 48 -10.29 -9.14 17.13
CA TYR A 48 -10.78 -10.36 16.47
C TYR A 48 -10.34 -10.47 14.99
N TYR A 49 -9.49 -9.58 14.51
CA TYR A 49 -8.97 -9.62 13.15
C TYR A 49 -8.27 -10.96 12.84
N GLY A 50 -8.79 -11.69 11.85
CA GLY A 50 -8.37 -13.06 11.52
C GLY A 50 -7.00 -13.21 10.86
N ARG A 51 -6.31 -12.09 10.53
CA ARG A 51 -4.95 -12.05 9.95
C ARG A 51 -4.79 -12.92 8.70
N ASN A 52 -5.77 -12.86 7.81
CA ASN A 52 -5.77 -13.46 6.49
C ASN A 52 -6.43 -12.52 5.47
N LEU A 53 -6.35 -12.84 4.17
CA LEU A 53 -6.84 -11.98 3.10
C LEU A 53 -8.37 -11.77 3.11
N ASP A 54 -9.14 -12.78 3.52
CA ASP A 54 -10.60 -12.65 3.65
C ASP A 54 -10.95 -11.71 4.81
N ALA A 55 -10.29 -11.86 5.95
CA ALA A 55 -10.44 -10.96 7.09
C ALA A 55 -10.00 -9.53 6.77
N LEU A 56 -8.94 -9.35 5.95
CA LEU A 56 -8.53 -8.04 5.45
C LEU A 56 -9.64 -7.41 4.61
N ASN A 57 -10.21 -8.18 3.68
CA ASN A 57 -11.29 -7.72 2.84
C ASN A 57 -12.52 -7.29 3.65
N ASP A 58 -12.86 -8.05 4.69
CA ASP A 58 -13.98 -7.73 5.58
C ASP A 58 -13.70 -6.45 6.39
N CYS A 59 -12.52 -6.35 7.02
CA CYS A 59 -12.18 -5.16 7.81
C CYS A 59 -12.10 -3.89 6.96
N MET A 60 -11.68 -4.00 5.70
CA MET A 60 -11.66 -2.85 4.78
C MET A 60 -13.07 -2.34 4.44
N ARG A 61 -14.12 -3.16 4.52
CA ARG A 61 -15.51 -2.68 4.41
C ARG A 61 -15.84 -1.70 5.54
N ASP A 62 -15.46 -2.05 6.76
CA ASP A 62 -15.69 -1.22 7.94
C ASP A 62 -14.83 0.06 7.91
N VAL A 63 -13.57 -0.04 7.44
CA VAL A 63 -12.72 1.13 7.17
C VAL A 63 -13.41 2.05 6.17
N VAL A 64 -13.87 1.54 5.02
CA VAL A 64 -14.58 2.36 4.04
C VAL A 64 -15.86 2.95 4.62
N SER A 65 -16.56 2.23 5.50
CA SER A 65 -17.72 2.71 6.27
C SER A 65 -17.38 3.81 7.27
N GLN A 66 -16.08 3.97 7.58
CA GLN A 66 -15.50 4.88 8.57
C GLN A 66 -15.86 4.50 10.01
N ASP A 67 -16.07 3.21 10.27
CA ASP A 67 -16.26 2.68 11.62
C ASP A 67 -14.95 2.73 12.43
N TYR A 68 -13.82 2.58 11.73
CA TYR A 68 -12.46 2.81 12.22
C TYR A 68 -11.50 3.17 11.06
N GLY A 69 -10.20 3.32 11.36
CA GLY A 69 -9.14 3.55 10.37
C GLY A 69 -8.93 5.00 9.92
N TRP A 70 -9.94 5.87 9.95
CA TRP A 70 -9.85 7.30 9.60
C TRP A 70 -11.09 8.06 10.08
N ALA A 71 -10.95 9.36 10.33
CA ALA A 71 -12.08 10.18 10.79
C ALA A 71 -12.94 10.70 9.61
N PRO A 72 -14.28 10.77 9.77
CA PRO A 72 -15.19 11.36 8.77
C PRO A 72 -14.90 12.81 8.39
N SER A 73 -14.20 13.56 9.25
CA SER A 73 -13.80 14.95 8.99
C SER A 73 -12.56 15.08 8.09
N THR A 74 -11.91 13.97 7.72
CA THR A 74 -10.73 13.98 6.85
C THR A 74 -11.12 14.06 5.37
N THR A 75 -10.25 14.64 4.54
CA THR A 75 -10.45 14.69 3.07
C THR A 75 -10.48 13.29 2.44
N GLY A 76 -9.73 12.37 3.04
CA GLY A 76 -9.66 10.96 2.67
C GLY A 76 -8.50 10.25 3.35
N LEU A 77 -8.18 9.03 2.88
CA LEU A 77 -7.20 8.09 3.42
C LEU A 77 -6.26 7.71 2.30
N ALA A 78 -4.98 7.94 2.55
CA ALA A 78 -3.90 7.40 1.73
C ALA A 78 -3.22 6.27 2.50
N LEU A 79 -3.22 5.07 1.92
CA LEU A 79 -2.43 3.93 2.36
C LEU A 79 -1.19 3.84 1.50
N VAL A 80 -0.02 3.99 2.13
CA VAL A 80 1.26 3.93 1.44
C VAL A 80 2.00 2.66 1.87
N PHE A 81 2.21 1.74 0.92
CA PHE A 81 3.03 0.55 1.11
C PHE A 81 4.43 0.81 0.56
N THR A 82 5.43 0.80 1.44
CA THR A 82 6.83 1.04 1.07
C THR A 82 7.60 -0.28 0.96
N ASP A 83 8.57 -0.30 0.04
CA ASP A 83 9.40 -1.49 -0.23
C ASP A 83 8.57 -2.73 -0.56
N TYR A 84 7.48 -2.54 -1.30
CA TYR A 84 6.50 -3.58 -1.57
C TYR A 84 7.04 -4.68 -2.50
N ASP A 85 8.14 -4.41 -3.21
CA ASP A 85 8.89 -5.41 -3.97
C ASP A 85 9.38 -6.57 -3.10
N ALA A 86 9.82 -6.29 -1.87
CA ALA A 86 10.27 -7.35 -0.96
C ALA A 86 9.10 -8.29 -0.59
N PHE A 87 7.92 -7.74 -0.34
CA PHE A 87 6.72 -8.53 -0.07
C PHE A 87 6.26 -9.30 -1.31
N ALA A 88 6.20 -8.64 -2.47
CA ALA A 88 5.80 -9.25 -3.73
C ALA A 88 6.74 -10.39 -4.15
N ALA A 89 8.04 -10.29 -3.86
CA ALA A 89 9.01 -11.35 -4.12
C ALA A 89 8.79 -12.59 -3.26
N HIS A 90 8.32 -12.43 -2.01
CA HIS A 90 8.10 -13.55 -1.09
C HIS A 90 6.67 -14.12 -1.13
N CYS A 91 5.67 -13.27 -1.38
CA CYS A 91 4.26 -13.60 -1.30
C CYS A 91 3.49 -13.03 -2.51
N SER A 92 3.95 -13.32 -3.74
CA SER A 92 3.44 -12.72 -4.98
C SER A 92 1.92 -12.77 -5.15
N ARG A 93 1.29 -13.91 -4.85
CA ARG A 93 -0.19 -14.04 -4.90
C ARG A 93 -0.86 -13.12 -3.88
N ALA A 94 -0.41 -13.13 -2.63
CA ALA A 94 -0.99 -12.29 -1.60
C ALA A 94 -0.78 -10.81 -1.91
N ALA A 95 0.39 -10.43 -2.42
CA ALA A 95 0.69 -9.07 -2.84
C ALA A 95 -0.27 -8.56 -3.92
N GLN A 96 -0.61 -9.40 -4.90
CA GLN A 96 -1.64 -9.08 -5.89
C GLN A 96 -3.02 -8.91 -5.23
N VAL A 97 -3.45 -9.88 -4.42
CA VAL A 97 -4.79 -9.87 -3.80
C VAL A 97 -4.99 -8.66 -2.88
N VAL A 98 -3.95 -8.26 -2.15
CA VAL A 98 -3.99 -7.06 -1.31
C VAL A 98 -4.28 -5.81 -2.14
N LEU A 99 -3.61 -5.65 -3.28
CA LEU A 99 -3.89 -4.51 -4.17
C LEU A 99 -5.29 -4.58 -4.78
N ASP A 100 -5.76 -5.78 -5.14
CA ASP A 100 -7.13 -5.98 -5.63
C ASP A 100 -8.19 -5.60 -4.57
N ILE A 101 -7.98 -5.99 -3.32
CA ILE A 101 -8.82 -5.59 -2.17
C ILE A 101 -8.82 -4.06 -2.04
N MET A 102 -7.66 -3.41 -2.03
CA MET A 102 -7.56 -1.95 -1.91
C MET A 102 -8.27 -1.23 -3.05
N ALA A 103 -8.16 -1.73 -4.28
CA ALA A 103 -8.83 -1.14 -5.44
C ALA A 103 -10.35 -1.33 -5.41
N ASP A 104 -10.84 -2.47 -4.96
CA ASP A 104 -12.29 -2.70 -4.78
C ASP A 104 -12.90 -1.76 -3.75
N HIS A 105 -12.23 -1.60 -2.61
CA HIS A 105 -12.64 -0.68 -1.55
C HIS A 105 -12.49 0.78 -1.94
N SER A 106 -11.49 1.12 -2.76
CA SER A 106 -11.34 2.48 -3.30
C SER A 106 -12.50 2.86 -4.23
N ARG A 107 -12.93 1.93 -5.10
CA ARG A 107 -14.11 2.12 -5.95
C ARG A 107 -15.39 2.22 -5.13
N SER A 108 -15.54 1.37 -4.12
CA SER A 108 -16.71 1.38 -3.23
C SER A 108 -16.81 2.68 -2.42
N ALA A 109 -15.68 3.17 -1.89
CA ALA A 109 -15.61 4.45 -1.18
C ALA A 109 -16.06 5.63 -2.07
N ALA A 110 -15.64 5.63 -3.35
CA ALA A 110 -15.98 6.67 -4.30
C ALA A 110 -17.51 6.80 -4.53
N LEU A 111 -18.26 5.69 -4.45
CA LEU A 111 -19.73 5.72 -4.58
C LEU A 111 -20.42 6.54 -3.47
N PHE A 112 -19.77 6.69 -2.32
CA PHE A 112 -20.27 7.44 -1.17
C PHE A 112 -19.56 8.80 -1.01
N GLY A 113 -18.82 9.26 -2.01
CA GLY A 113 -18.06 10.52 -1.96
C GLY A 113 -16.81 10.48 -1.08
N ARG A 114 -16.40 9.28 -0.63
CA ARG A 114 -15.19 9.06 0.17
C ARG A 114 -14.00 8.78 -0.75
N ARG A 115 -12.79 9.07 -0.27
CA ARG A 115 -11.56 8.97 -1.09
C ARG A 115 -10.52 8.08 -0.41
N LEU A 116 -10.46 6.82 -0.82
CA LEU A 116 -9.38 5.92 -0.45
C LEU A 116 -8.38 5.85 -1.61
N MET A 117 -7.10 6.02 -1.32
CA MET A 117 -6.00 5.86 -2.27
C MET A 117 -4.99 4.85 -1.71
N CYS A 118 -4.51 3.95 -2.56
CA CYS A 118 -3.41 3.05 -2.26
C CYS A 118 -2.22 3.40 -3.15
N LEU A 119 -1.09 3.71 -2.53
CA LEU A 119 0.17 4.01 -3.20
C LEU A 119 1.18 2.94 -2.84
N VAL A 120 1.90 2.46 -3.85
CA VAL A 120 2.91 1.41 -3.71
C VAL A 120 4.25 1.97 -4.15
N GLN A 121 5.23 1.94 -3.25
CA GLN A 121 6.62 2.21 -3.56
C GLN A 121 7.40 0.90 -3.68
N SER A 122 8.24 0.81 -4.70
CA SER A 122 9.10 -0.34 -5.02
C SER A 122 10.53 0.14 -5.26
N ASN A 123 11.52 -0.62 -4.81
CA ASN A 123 12.92 -0.45 -5.22
C ASN A 123 13.27 -1.29 -6.46
N ASP A 124 12.40 -2.22 -6.86
CA ASP A 124 12.52 -2.98 -8.11
C ASP A 124 11.83 -2.21 -9.25
N PRO A 125 12.58 -1.65 -10.24
CA PRO A 125 12.01 -0.95 -11.39
C PRO A 125 11.26 -1.89 -12.36
N HIS A 126 11.47 -3.19 -12.23
CA HIS A 126 10.87 -4.23 -13.06
C HIS A 126 9.68 -4.93 -12.40
N ILE A 127 9.26 -4.51 -11.20
CA ILE A 127 8.06 -5.07 -10.56
C ILE A 127 6.85 -4.95 -11.49
N ARG A 128 6.07 -6.02 -11.58
CA ARG A 128 4.84 -6.07 -12.38
C ARG A 128 3.75 -6.77 -11.59
N PHE A 129 2.53 -6.26 -11.75
CA PHE A 129 1.31 -6.85 -11.22
C PHE A 129 0.36 -7.15 -12.37
N ALA A 130 -0.52 -8.13 -12.18
CA ALA A 130 -1.68 -8.26 -13.05
C ALA A 130 -2.58 -7.02 -12.90
N PRO A 131 -3.45 -6.70 -13.87
CA PRO A 131 -4.40 -5.61 -13.73
C PRO A 131 -5.16 -5.69 -12.41
N VAL A 132 -5.00 -4.68 -11.57
CA VAL A 132 -5.59 -4.59 -10.24
C VAL A 132 -7.01 -4.04 -10.37
N GLY A 133 -8.00 -4.82 -9.93
CA GLY A 133 -9.41 -4.47 -10.16
C GLY A 133 -9.74 -4.23 -11.64
N ALA A 134 -9.13 -5.01 -12.53
CA ALA A 134 -9.20 -4.89 -13.99
C ALA A 134 -8.60 -3.60 -14.61
N THR A 135 -7.83 -2.83 -13.85
CA THR A 135 -7.11 -1.63 -14.32
C THR A 135 -5.60 -1.85 -14.23
N PRO A 136 -4.79 -1.46 -15.23
CA PRO A 136 -3.33 -1.57 -15.11
C PRO A 136 -2.82 -0.71 -13.95
N VAL A 137 -1.84 -1.24 -13.20
CA VAL A 137 -1.12 -0.46 -12.17
C VAL A 137 -0.21 0.53 -12.87
N LEU A 138 -0.50 1.83 -12.71
CA LEU A 138 0.24 2.90 -13.34
C LEU A 138 1.43 3.31 -12.48
N TRP A 139 2.55 3.62 -13.13
CA TRP A 139 3.69 4.28 -12.51
C TRP A 139 3.39 5.77 -12.35
N ASN A 140 4.09 6.44 -11.42
CA ASN A 140 4.03 7.89 -11.34
C ASN A 140 4.57 8.53 -12.64
N ASP A 141 4.16 9.77 -12.89
CA ASP A 141 4.44 10.48 -14.14
C ASP A 141 5.94 10.67 -14.43
N ALA A 142 6.80 10.69 -13.43
CA ALA A 142 8.24 10.81 -13.63
C ALA A 142 8.85 9.49 -14.13
N GLU A 143 8.28 8.37 -13.70
CA GLU A 143 8.80 7.02 -13.89
C GLU A 143 7.99 6.21 -14.92
N TRP A 144 7.01 6.78 -15.61
CA TRP A 144 6.14 6.00 -16.51
C TRP A 144 6.88 5.30 -17.67
N LEU A 145 8.02 5.83 -18.14
CA LEU A 145 8.85 5.20 -19.17
C LEU A 145 9.85 4.23 -18.55
N ASP A 146 9.95 3.01 -19.09
CA ASP A 146 10.95 2.01 -18.66
C ASP A 146 12.39 2.57 -18.69
N SER A 147 12.70 3.40 -19.70
CA SER A 147 14.00 4.07 -19.84
C SER A 147 14.30 5.09 -18.75
N LYS A 148 13.26 5.60 -18.06
CA LYS A 148 13.40 6.51 -16.92
C LYS A 148 13.46 5.79 -15.57
N ARG A 149 13.10 4.50 -15.51
CA ARG A 149 13.17 3.68 -14.29
C ARG A 149 14.55 3.04 -14.08
N SER A 150 15.30 2.86 -15.16
CA SER A 150 16.64 2.27 -15.12
C SER A 150 17.68 3.38 -15.13
N PRO A 151 18.41 3.66 -14.02
CA PRO A 151 19.45 4.68 -14.03
C PRO A 151 20.65 4.37 -14.95
N ASN A 152 20.70 3.22 -15.66
CA ASN A 152 21.82 2.82 -16.52
C ASN A 152 21.40 2.03 -17.78
N SER A 153 20.62 2.64 -18.69
CA SER A 153 20.43 2.12 -20.06
C SER A 153 21.03 3.03 -21.14
N SER A 154 21.95 3.92 -20.75
CA SER A 154 22.56 4.93 -21.63
C SER A 154 24.09 4.97 -21.48
N ALA A 155 24.73 3.81 -21.51
CA ALA A 155 26.14 3.71 -21.87
C ALA A 155 26.20 2.91 -23.18
N ALA A 156 26.08 3.62 -24.31
CA ALA A 156 26.48 3.04 -25.59
C ALA A 156 27.99 2.74 -25.53
N PRO A 157 28.45 1.60 -26.06
CA PRO A 157 29.89 1.33 -26.11
C PRO A 157 30.56 2.34 -27.04
N GLU A 158 31.52 3.09 -26.48
CA GLU A 158 32.47 3.89 -27.25
C GLU A 158 33.31 2.90 -28.09
N ASN A 159 33.16 2.97 -29.41
CA ASN A 159 33.82 2.08 -30.37
C ASN A 159 35.28 2.55 -30.56
N PRO A 160 36.28 1.64 -30.59
CA PRO A 160 37.69 1.99 -30.65
C PRO A 160 38.14 2.60 -31.99
#